data_AF-A0A9C7PLR9-F1
#
_entry.id   AF-A0A9C7PLR9-F1
#
_cell.length_a   1.000
_cell.length_b   1.000
_cell.length_c   1.000
_cell.angle_alpha   90.00
_cell.angle_beta   90.00
_cell.angle_gamma   90.00
#
_symmetry.space_group_name_H-M   'P 1'
#
loop_
_entity.id
_entity.type
_entity.pdbx_description
1 polymer ?
#
loop_
_entity_poly.entity_id
_entity_poly.type
_entity_poly.pdbx_seq_one_letter_code
_entity_poly.pdbx_strand_id
1 'polypeptide(L)' 'MNILVVGSGGREHALAWKLAEPETVERVYVAPGNAGTALEPKLENVPLDPMDIEGLAQFAREQAAH' A
#
# COMPACT_ATOMS: atom_id res chain seq x y z
N MET A 1 -12.10 3.55 0.76
CA MET A 1 -11.59 2.16 0.95
C MET A 1 -10.07 2.21 0.95
N ASN A 2 -9.44 1.55 1.92
CA ASN A 2 -8.00 1.42 2.04
C ASN A 2 -7.53 0.08 1.48
N ILE A 3 -6.40 0.07 0.78
CA ILE A 3 -5.81 -1.13 0.17
C ILE A 3 -4.34 -1.24 0.61
N LEU A 4 -3.87 -2.45 0.89
CA LEU A 4 -2.47 -2.73 1.18
C LEU A 4 -1.87 -3.63 0.09
N VAL A 5 -0.78 -3.18 -0.54
CA VAL A 5 0.04 -3.94 -1.49
C VAL A 5 1.37 -4.29 -0.83
N VAL A 6 1.77 -5.56 -0.88
CA VAL A 6 3.00 -6.05 -0.25
C VAL A 6 4.08 -6.30 -1.31
N GLY A 7 5.20 -5.59 -1.16
CA GLY A 7 6.40 -5.65 -1.99
C GLY A 7 6.90 -4.27 -2.41
N SER A 8 7.98 -4.24 -3.18
CA SER A 8 8.70 -3.01 -3.57
C SER A 8 9.09 -2.97 -5.06
N GLY A 9 8.66 -3.95 -5.86
CA GLY A 9 9.02 -4.06 -7.27
C GLY A 9 8.16 -3.18 -8.19
N GLY A 10 8.50 -3.19 -9.48
CA GLY A 10 7.70 -2.50 -10.51
C GLY A 10 6.30 -3.10 -10.69
N ARG A 11 6.14 -4.40 -10.42
CA ARG A 11 4.83 -5.07 -10.44
C ARG A 11 3.91 -4.49 -9.37
N GLU A 12 4.41 -4.37 -8.15
CA GLU A 12 3.63 -3.83 -7.03
C GLU A 12 3.29 -2.36 -7.25
N HIS A 13 4.20 -1.58 -7.83
CA HIS A 13 3.90 -0.22 -8.26
C HIS A 13 2.76 -0.19 -9.29
N ALA A 14 2.83 -0.98 -10.37
CA ALA A 14 1.78 -1.00 -11.39
C ALA A 14 0.41 -1.42 -10.81
N LEU A 15 0.39 -2.40 -9.91
CA LEU A 15 -0.82 -2.81 -9.20
C LEU A 15 -1.36 -1.67 -8.33
N ALA A 16 -0.52 -1.06 -7.50
CA ALA A 16 -0.92 0.01 -6.60
C ALA A 16 -1.42 1.25 -7.37
N TRP A 17 -0.74 1.65 -8.45
CA TRP A 17 -1.15 2.71 -9.36
C TRP A 17 -2.55 2.46 -9.93
N LYS A 18 -2.79 1.25 -10.44
CA LYS A 18 -4.10 0.92 -11.02
C LYS A 18 -5.21 0.86 -9.98
N LEU A 19 -4.91 0.36 -8.78
CA LEU A 19 -5.85 0.27 -7.67
C LEU A 19 -6.23 1.65 -7.11
N ALA A 20 -5.41 2.68 -7.31
CA ALA A 20 -5.66 4.03 -6.83
C ALA A 20 -6.62 4.86 -7.72
N GLU A 21 -6.86 4.43 -8.96
CA GLU A 21 -7.71 5.18 -9.91
C GLU A 21 -9.16 5.39 -9.44
N PRO A 22 -9.88 4.39 -8.88
CA PRO A 22 -11.27 4.57 -8.48
C PRO A 22 -11.42 5.63 -7.38
N GLU A 23 -12.46 6.47 -7.48
CA GLU A 23 -12.76 7.49 -6.45
C GLU A 23 -13.17 6.88 -5.11
N THR A 24 -13.67 5.64 -5.12
CA THR A 24 -14.01 4.88 -3.91
C THR A 24 -12.80 4.41 -3.11
N VAL A 25 -11.59 4.46 -3.72
CA VAL A 25 -10.33 4.16 -3.06
C VAL A 25 -9.74 5.46 -2.51
N GLU A 26 -9.54 5.44 -1.21
CA GLU A 26 -9.03 6.57 -0.42
C GLU A 26 -7.51 6.55 -0.37
N ARG A 27 -6.92 5.40 -0.03
CA ARG A 27 -5.48 5.22 0.02
C ARG A 27 -5.05 3.82 -0.39
N VAL A 28 -3.91 3.74 -1.08
CA VAL A 28 -3.19 2.49 -1.35
C VAL A 28 -1.85 2.51 -0.60
N TYR A 29 -1.75 1.75 0.47
CA TYR A 29 -0.50 1.55 1.20
C TYR A 29 0.38 0.53 0.47
N VAL A 30 1.70 0.74 0.45
CA VAL A 30 2.67 -0.18 -0.16
C VAL A 30 3.77 -0.51 0.84
N ALA A 31 3.94 -1.80 1.16
CA ALA A 31 4.88 -2.28 2.18
C ALA A 31 6.03 -3.09 1.56
N PRO A 32 7.29 -2.59 1.49
CA PRO A 32 7.75 -1.27 1.89
C PRO A 32 7.63 -0.21 0.78
N GLY A 33 7.22 -0.61 -0.43
CA GLY A 33 7.18 0.27 -1.59
C GLY A 33 8.57 0.67 -2.11
N ASN A 34 8.59 1.64 -3.02
CA ASN A 34 9.81 2.16 -3.65
C ASN A 34 9.70 3.67 -3.92
N ALA A 35 10.72 4.26 -4.55
CA ALA A 35 10.72 5.69 -4.86
C ALA A 35 9.59 6.11 -5.82
N GLY A 36 9.14 5.22 -6.70
CA GLY A 36 8.04 5.50 -7.61
C GLY A 36 6.69 5.57 -6.88
N THR A 37 6.39 4.58 -6.04
CA THR A 37 5.15 4.57 -5.24
C THR A 37 5.07 5.73 -4.26
N ALA A 38 6.22 6.25 -3.80
CA ALA A 38 6.28 7.43 -2.94
C ALA A 38 5.90 8.75 -3.65
N LEU A 39 5.91 8.78 -4.99
CA LEU A 39 5.59 9.99 -5.78
C LEU A 39 4.13 10.01 -6.25
N GLU A 40 3.39 8.91 -6.07
CA GLU A 40 2.01 8.78 -6.54
C GLU A 40 1.02 9.38 -5.52
N PRO A 41 0.06 10.23 -5.93
CA PRO A 41 -0.75 11.03 -5.00
C PRO A 41 -1.58 10.25 -3.97
N LYS A 42 -2.02 9.05 -4.34
CA LYS A 42 -2.88 8.19 -3.51
C LYS A 42 -2.15 6.98 -2.93
N LEU A 43 -0.84 6.90 -3.12
CA LEU A 43 -0.02 5.83 -2.57
C LEU A 43 0.72 6.32 -1.33
N GLU A 44 1.01 5.41 -0.42
CA GLU A 44 1.83 5.69 0.74
C GLU A 44 2.71 4.49 1.06
N ASN A 45 4.03 4.71 1.10
CA ASN A 45 4.96 3.68 1.51
C ASN A 45 4.92 3.53 3.03
N VAL A 46 4.82 2.28 3.51
CA VAL A 46 4.85 1.96 4.94
C VAL A 46 6.09 1.12 5.24
N PRO A 47 6.88 1.43 6.27
CA PRO A 47 8.16 0.78 6.53
C PRO A 47 7.99 -0.60 7.21
N LEU A 48 7.25 -1.50 6.56
CA LEU A 48 7.01 -2.87 7.02
C LEU A 48 7.74 -3.87 6.12
N ASP A 49 8.36 -4.87 6.75
CA ASP A 49 8.98 -5.99 6.05
C ASP A 49 7.87 -6.85 5.39
N PRO A 50 7.96 -7.21 4.10
CA PRO A 50 7.03 -8.13 3.45
C PRO A 50 6.86 -9.49 4.16
N MET A 51 7.85 -9.91 4.95
CA MET A 51 7.82 -11.15 5.73
C MET A 51 7.29 -10.96 7.16
N ASP A 52 7.05 -9.73 7.61
CA ASP A 52 6.41 -9.44 8.89
C ASP A 52 4.89 -9.57 8.79
N ILE A 53 4.42 -10.82 8.71
CA ILE A 53 2.99 -11.13 8.51
C ILE A 53 2.13 -10.59 9.67
N GLU A 54 2.66 -10.58 10.89
CA GLU A 54 1.94 -10.07 12.06
C GLU A 54 1.82 -8.54 12.01
N GLY A 55 2.91 -7.83 11.72
CA GLY A 55 2.89 -6.38 11.54
C GLY A 55 2.00 -5.94 10.38
N LEU A 56 2.04 -6.64 9.25
CA LEU A 56 1.15 -6.40 8.11
C LEU A 56 -0.33 -6.61 8.47
N ALA A 57 -0.66 -7.68 9.21
CA ALA A 57 -2.02 -7.96 9.65
C ALA A 57 -2.52 -6.94 10.68
N GLN A 58 -1.67 -6.50 11.60
CA GLN A 58 -1.99 -5.45 12.55
C GLN A 58 -2.26 -4.13 11.82
N PHE A 59 -1.35 -3.71 10.95
CA PHE A 59 -1.50 -2.50 10.16
C PHE A 59 -2.81 -2.50 9.34
N ALA A 60 -3.11 -3.62 8.67
CA ALA A 60 -4.35 -3.75 7.90
C ALA A 60 -5.62 -3.60 8.76
N ARG A 61 -5.62 -4.09 10.01
CA ARG A 61 -6.75 -3.92 10.94
C ARG A 61 -6.89 -2.47 11.41
N GLU A 62 -5.78 -1.82 11.73
CA GLU A 62 -5.77 -0.42 12.18
C GLU A 62 -6.30 0.52 11.09
N GLN A 63 -5.91 0.29 9.83
CA GLN A 63 -6.35 1.10 8.68
C GLN A 63 -7.76 0.75 8.18
N ALA A 64 -8.37 -0.35 8.63
CA ALA A 64 -9.73 -0.74 8.26
C ALA A 64 -10.81 -0.04 9.11
N ALA A 65 -10.44 0.49 10.29
CA ALA A 65 -11.35 1.10 11.25
C ALA A 65 -11.55 2.62 11.02
N HIS A 66 -10.88 3.20 10.03
CA HIS A 66 -10.97 4.61 9.64
C HIS A 66 -11.76 4.78 8.34
#